data_AF-A0A383ECZ9-F1
#
_entry.id   AF-A0A383ECZ9-F1
#
_cell.length_a   1.000
_cell.length_b   1.000
_cell.length_c   1.000
_cell.angle_alpha   90.00
_cell.angle_beta   90.00
_cell.angle_gamma   90.00
#
_symmetry.space_group_name_H-M   'P 1'
#
loop_
_entity.id
_entity.type
_entity.pdbx_description
1 polymer ?
#
loop_
_entity_poly.entity_id
_entity_poly.type
_entity_poly.pdbx_seq_one_letter_code
_entity_poly.pdbx_strand_id
1 'polypeptide(L)'
;DGYDSVPDAWIPGWYDPGYLTVVQYDSPGGYPSASGPGPGNRGANFFAGGSTDSDTYASWDIDVSSLATAIDAGATWTLTGWLGGYVGQDDRASLTAVFMDDLGSVLDNASIGPVTAAERNYITALMEQTATGSVPMGTRKISVRIDAAWASGYNDGYADNLSLVLTAN
;
A
#
# COMPACT_ATOMS: atom_id res chain seq x y z
N ASP A 1 25.47 -15.33 -11.13
CA ASP A 1 25.35 -14.05 -10.41
C ASP A 1 24.14 -13.27 -10.97
N GLY A 2 22.94 -13.81 -10.73
CA GLY A 2 21.70 -13.45 -11.44
C GLY A 2 20.75 -12.52 -10.66
N TYR A 3 21.30 -11.61 -9.86
CA TYR A 3 20.55 -10.62 -9.09
C TYR A 3 20.76 -9.21 -9.63
N ASP A 4 20.65 -9.02 -10.95
CA ASP A 4 20.74 -7.70 -11.54
C ASP A 4 19.53 -7.43 -12.45
N SER A 5 18.76 -6.41 -12.08
CA SER A 5 17.66 -5.79 -12.82
C SER A 5 16.39 -6.63 -13.08
N VAL A 6 15.52 -6.76 -12.09
CA VAL A 6 14.09 -6.63 -12.42
C VAL A 6 13.89 -5.13 -12.69
N PRO A 7 13.56 -4.71 -13.94
CA PRO A 7 13.31 -3.31 -14.21
C PRO A 7 12.12 -2.88 -13.36
N ASP A 8 12.25 -1.70 -12.74
CA ASP A 8 11.12 -1.00 -12.14
C ASP A 8 9.96 -0.97 -13.15
N ALA A 9 8.94 -1.78 -12.86
CA ALA A 9 7.77 -1.89 -13.71
C ALA A 9 6.84 -0.72 -13.41
N TRP A 10 6.72 0.20 -14.36
CA TRP A 10 5.72 1.28 -14.33
C TRP A 10 4.37 0.78 -13.84
N ILE A 11 3.85 1.40 -12.79
CA ILE A 11 2.57 1.03 -12.20
C ILE A 11 1.49 2.03 -12.69
N PRO A 12 0.59 1.62 -13.61
CA PRO A 12 -0.36 2.56 -14.22
C PRO A 12 -1.23 3.28 -13.18
N GLY A 13 -1.20 4.61 -13.21
CA GLY A 13 -1.97 5.47 -12.30
C GLY A 13 -1.24 5.84 -11.01
N TRP A 14 -0.09 5.21 -10.72
CA TRP A 14 0.73 5.52 -9.56
C TRP A 14 1.90 6.43 -9.96
N TYR A 15 2.35 7.21 -8.99
CA TYR A 15 3.63 7.88 -8.97
C TYR A 15 4.60 7.05 -8.13
N ASP A 16 5.63 6.51 -8.77
CA ASP A 16 6.58 5.51 -8.26
C ASP A 16 8.03 5.92 -8.60
N PRO A 17 8.58 6.99 -8.00
CA PRO A 17 9.86 7.57 -8.41
C PRO A 17 11.10 6.75 -8.02
N GLY A 18 10.92 5.50 -7.57
CA GLY A 18 11.93 4.70 -6.91
C GLY A 18 11.90 3.25 -7.36
N TYR A 19 12.26 2.33 -6.47
CA TYR A 19 12.33 0.90 -6.79
C TYR A 19 11.04 0.13 -6.46
N LEU A 20 10.03 0.80 -5.86
CA LEU A 20 8.78 0.15 -5.54
C LEU A 20 8.14 -0.35 -6.83
N THR A 21 7.90 -1.64 -6.90
CA THR A 21 7.53 -2.32 -8.14
C THR A 21 6.42 -3.33 -7.89
N VAL A 22 6.09 -4.13 -8.91
CA VAL A 22 5.16 -5.26 -8.79
C VAL A 22 5.87 -6.57 -9.06
N VAL A 23 5.53 -7.60 -8.28
CA VAL A 23 6.07 -8.95 -8.40
C VAL A 23 4.92 -9.94 -8.62
N GLN A 24 5.13 -10.92 -9.49
CA GLN A 24 4.14 -11.96 -9.74
C GLN A 24 4.08 -12.93 -8.55
N TYR A 25 2.88 -13.31 -8.15
CA TYR A 25 2.71 -14.45 -7.24
C TYR A 25 3.39 -15.71 -7.79
N ASP A 26 3.92 -16.54 -6.88
CA ASP A 26 4.68 -17.77 -7.20
C ASP A 26 6.03 -17.54 -7.89
N SER A 27 6.53 -16.30 -7.92
CA SER A 27 7.90 -16.02 -8.32
C SER A 27 8.90 -16.78 -7.42
N PRO A 28 9.99 -17.33 -7.98
CA PRO A 28 11.01 -18.02 -7.19
C PRO A 28 11.71 -17.05 -6.24
N GLY A 29 12.24 -17.56 -5.12
CA GLY A 29 12.89 -16.73 -4.09
C GLY A 29 12.10 -16.63 -2.78
N GLY A 30 10.94 -17.29 -2.71
CA GLY A 30 10.12 -17.32 -1.49
C GLY A 30 9.21 -16.10 -1.32
N TYR A 31 8.97 -15.38 -2.42
CA TYR A 31 7.90 -14.40 -2.56
C TYR A 31 6.52 -15.00 -2.20
N PRO A 32 5.53 -14.15 -1.88
CA PRO A 32 4.15 -14.56 -1.73
C PRO A 32 3.70 -15.53 -2.82
N SER A 33 3.19 -16.69 -2.40
CA SER A 33 2.62 -17.71 -3.29
C SER A 33 1.12 -17.54 -3.44
N ALA A 34 0.54 -17.97 -4.55
CA ALA A 34 -0.90 -17.87 -4.80
C ALA A 34 -1.74 -18.74 -3.86
N SER A 35 -1.15 -19.75 -3.23
CA SER A 35 -1.80 -20.59 -2.20
C SER A 35 -1.39 -20.24 -0.77
N GLY A 36 -0.49 -19.27 -0.59
CA GLY A 36 0.03 -18.85 0.71
C GLY A 36 -0.88 -17.87 1.45
N PRO A 37 -0.55 -17.55 2.72
CA PRO A 37 -1.27 -16.56 3.53
C PRO A 37 -1.28 -15.19 2.84
N GLY A 38 -2.48 -14.68 2.58
CA GLY A 38 -2.70 -13.46 1.83
C GLY A 38 -4.13 -13.37 1.27
N PRO A 39 -4.41 -12.38 0.42
CA PRO A 39 -5.77 -12.10 -0.06
C PRO A 39 -6.38 -13.29 -0.81
N GLY A 40 -7.59 -13.74 -0.45
CA GLY A 40 -8.24 -14.87 -1.14
C GLY A 40 -8.60 -14.58 -2.60
N ASN A 41 -8.83 -13.30 -2.92
CA ASN A 41 -9.20 -12.76 -4.23
C ASN A 41 -8.06 -11.92 -4.84
N ARG A 42 -6.83 -12.46 -4.83
CA ARG A 42 -5.64 -11.78 -5.37
C ARG A 42 -5.63 -11.75 -6.89
N GLY A 43 -4.96 -10.75 -7.45
CA GLY A 43 -4.61 -10.69 -8.87
C GLY A 43 -3.40 -11.57 -9.22
N ALA A 44 -2.75 -11.27 -10.34
CA ALA A 44 -1.51 -11.95 -10.75
C ALA A 44 -0.27 -11.44 -10.01
N ASN A 45 -0.30 -10.18 -9.56
CA ASN A 45 0.86 -9.49 -8.97
C ASN A 45 0.48 -8.82 -7.65
N PHE A 46 1.49 -8.50 -6.85
CA PHE A 46 1.43 -7.69 -5.63
C PHE A 46 2.53 -6.62 -5.68
N PHE A 47 2.42 -5.57 -4.86
CA PHE A 47 3.44 -4.53 -4.74
C PHE A 47 4.60 -5.00 -3.85
N ALA A 48 5.82 -4.63 -4.22
CA ALA A 48 7.02 -4.91 -3.44
C ALA A 48 7.95 -3.69 -3.40
N GLY A 49 8.66 -3.50 -2.29
CA GLY A 49 9.55 -2.36 -2.08
C GLY A 49 10.71 -2.28 -3.06
N GLY A 50 11.13 -3.41 -3.65
CA GLY A 50 12.04 -3.41 -4.79
C GLY A 50 13.48 -3.77 -4.49
N SER A 51 14.28 -3.86 -5.55
CA SER A 51 15.71 -4.18 -5.46
C SER A 51 16.53 -2.95 -5.06
N THR A 52 16.47 -2.60 -3.78
CA THR A 52 17.16 -1.44 -3.18
C THR A 52 17.54 -1.71 -1.72
N ASP A 53 18.44 -0.89 -1.19
CA ASP A 53 18.87 -0.85 0.21
C ASP A 53 18.28 0.35 0.98
N SER A 54 17.12 0.84 0.55
CA SER A 54 16.48 2.04 1.10
C SER A 54 14.95 1.97 1.05
N ASP A 55 14.31 2.84 1.83
CA ASP A 55 12.86 3.00 1.86
C ASP A 55 12.33 3.43 0.49
N THR A 56 11.20 2.87 0.08
CA THR A 56 10.54 3.21 -1.18
C THR A 56 9.07 3.51 -0.97
N TYR A 57 8.47 4.15 -1.96
CA TYR A 57 7.06 4.47 -1.93
C TYR A 57 6.47 4.55 -3.34
N ALA A 58 5.15 4.42 -3.38
CA ALA A 58 4.34 4.78 -4.53
C ALA A 58 3.07 5.46 -4.02
N SER A 59 2.57 6.43 -4.77
CA SER A 59 1.33 7.15 -4.42
C SER A 59 0.38 7.32 -5.59
N TRP A 60 -0.92 7.35 -5.31
CA TRP A 60 -1.94 7.69 -6.27
C TRP A 60 -2.78 8.86 -5.74
N ASP A 61 -2.71 9.98 -6.44
CA ASP A 61 -3.54 11.15 -6.16
C ASP A 61 -4.89 11.04 -6.88
N ILE A 62 -5.97 11.19 -6.11
CA ILE A 62 -7.34 11.02 -6.55
C ILE A 62 -8.09 12.34 -6.33
N ASP A 63 -8.66 12.89 -7.41
CA ASP A 63 -9.59 14.00 -7.32
C ASP A 63 -10.98 13.49 -6.92
N VAL A 64 -11.45 13.94 -5.75
CA VAL A 64 -12.76 13.59 -5.18
C VAL A 64 -13.71 14.77 -5.17
N SER A 65 -13.44 15.82 -5.95
CA SER A 65 -14.28 17.03 -6.03
C SER A 65 -15.71 16.74 -6.48
N SER A 66 -15.90 15.69 -7.28
CA SER A 66 -17.24 15.21 -7.68
C SER A 66 -18.08 14.67 -6.51
N LEU A 67 -17.44 14.35 -5.38
CA LEU A 67 -18.07 13.87 -4.14
C LEU A 67 -18.26 14.96 -3.08
N ALA A 68 -17.96 16.23 -3.41
CA ALA A 68 -17.97 17.37 -2.47
C ALA A 68 -19.23 17.43 -1.60
N THR A 69 -20.42 17.28 -2.20
CA THR A 69 -21.69 17.32 -1.45
C THR A 69 -21.78 16.23 -0.38
N ALA A 70 -21.35 15.00 -0.68
CA ALA A 70 -21.37 13.91 0.28
C ALA A 70 -20.31 14.09 1.37
N ILE A 71 -19.11 14.54 0.99
CA ILE A 71 -18.01 14.83 1.91
C ILE A 71 -18.41 15.93 2.90
N ASP A 72 -18.94 17.05 2.39
CA ASP A 72 -19.31 18.19 3.22
C ASP A 72 -20.57 17.91 4.07
N ALA A 73 -21.34 16.86 3.74
CA ALA A 73 -22.42 16.31 4.56
C ALA A 73 -21.94 15.25 5.58
N GLY A 74 -20.64 14.96 5.64
CA GLY A 74 -20.01 14.12 6.67
C GLY A 74 -19.70 12.68 6.24
N ALA A 75 -19.36 12.43 4.98
CA ALA A 75 -18.96 11.09 4.50
C ALA A 75 -17.93 10.40 5.41
N THR A 76 -17.97 9.07 5.44
CA THR A 76 -17.00 8.22 6.13
C THR A 76 -16.06 7.52 5.14
N TRP A 77 -14.92 7.04 5.63
CA TRP A 77 -13.99 6.24 4.85
C TRP A 77 -13.70 4.90 5.52
N THR A 78 -13.39 3.90 4.69
CA THR A 78 -12.80 2.62 5.09
C THR A 78 -11.54 2.39 4.25
N LEU A 79 -10.41 2.21 4.91
CA LEU A 79 -9.11 1.92 4.30
C LEU A 79 -8.74 0.47 4.61
N THR A 80 -8.53 -0.34 3.59
CA THR A 80 -8.17 -1.75 3.70
C THR A 80 -6.96 -2.07 2.84
N GLY A 81 -6.13 -3.00 3.28
CA GLY A 81 -5.02 -3.51 2.49
C GLY A 81 -4.41 -4.75 3.10
N TRP A 82 -3.84 -5.59 2.25
CA TRP A 82 -3.08 -6.77 2.67
C TRP A 82 -1.61 -6.39 2.72
N LEU A 83 -1.02 -6.36 3.91
CA LEU A 83 0.34 -5.84 4.15
C LEU A 83 1.22 -6.91 4.78
N GLY A 84 2.51 -6.92 4.45
CA GLY A 84 3.42 -7.89 5.04
C GLY A 84 4.82 -7.86 4.45
N GLY A 85 5.45 -9.03 4.40
CA GLY A 85 6.82 -9.16 3.94
C GLY A 85 7.35 -10.60 3.91
N TYR A 86 8.67 -10.73 3.85
CA TYR A 86 9.38 -12.00 3.67
C TYR A 86 9.91 -12.59 4.99
N VAL A 87 9.65 -13.89 5.22
CA VAL A 87 10.16 -14.71 6.35
C VAL A 87 10.36 -13.92 7.66
N GLY A 88 11.55 -13.95 8.25
CA GLY A 88 11.92 -13.17 9.43
C GLY A 88 12.60 -11.83 9.14
N GLN A 89 12.48 -11.26 7.93
CA GLN A 89 12.97 -9.91 7.68
C GLN A 89 12.01 -8.86 8.24
N ASP A 90 12.56 -7.77 8.75
CA ASP A 90 11.83 -6.64 9.35
C ASP A 90 11.39 -5.57 8.33
N ASP A 91 11.63 -5.83 7.04
CA ASP A 91 11.02 -5.12 5.91
C ASP A 91 9.49 -5.15 6.05
N ARG A 92 8.86 -4.01 5.80
CA ARG A 92 7.44 -3.82 6.11
C ARG A 92 6.79 -2.76 5.24
N ALA A 93 5.54 -3.00 4.86
CA ALA A 93 4.72 -2.04 4.13
C ALA A 93 3.62 -1.43 5.01
N SER A 94 3.31 -0.16 4.77
CA SER A 94 2.13 0.55 5.29
C SER A 94 1.36 1.21 4.15
N LEU A 95 0.06 1.44 4.35
CA LEU A 95 -0.79 2.20 3.44
C LEU A 95 -1.36 3.41 4.16
N THR A 96 -1.21 4.59 3.56
CA THR A 96 -1.67 5.87 4.12
C THR A 96 -2.62 6.57 3.16
N ALA A 97 -3.75 7.07 3.66
CA ALA A 97 -4.61 8.00 2.95
C ALA A 97 -4.40 9.42 3.53
N VAL A 98 -4.06 10.38 2.67
CA VAL A 98 -3.88 11.80 3.02
C VAL A 98 -5.00 12.61 2.41
N PHE A 99 -5.85 13.21 3.25
CA PHE A 99 -6.99 14.02 2.85
C PHE A 99 -6.58 15.48 2.72
N MET A 100 -6.86 16.10 1.58
CA MET A 100 -6.43 17.46 1.27
C MET A 100 -7.58 18.31 0.72
N ASP A 101 -7.50 19.62 0.98
CA ASP A 101 -8.39 20.61 0.36
C ASP A 101 -8.08 20.82 -1.14
N ASP A 102 -8.81 21.71 -1.81
CA ASP A 102 -8.62 22.04 -3.21
C ASP A 102 -7.26 22.70 -3.51
N LEU A 103 -6.71 23.44 -2.54
CA LEU A 103 -5.40 24.09 -2.58
C LEU A 103 -4.24 23.11 -2.32
N GLY A 104 -4.53 21.90 -1.85
CA GLY A 104 -3.52 20.87 -1.51
C GLY A 104 -3.02 20.95 -0.06
N SER A 105 -3.69 21.70 0.82
CA SER A 105 -3.39 21.68 2.25
C SER A 105 -3.89 20.37 2.86
N VAL A 106 -3.04 19.72 3.64
CA VAL A 106 -3.42 18.50 4.38
C VAL A 106 -4.43 18.86 5.46
N LEU A 107 -5.58 18.19 5.43
CA LEU A 107 -6.64 18.31 6.43
C LEU A 107 -6.52 17.21 7.49
N ASP A 108 -6.23 15.98 7.04
CA ASP A 108 -6.02 14.82 7.92
C ASP A 108 -5.27 13.70 7.18
N ASN A 109 -4.83 12.69 7.93
CA ASN A 109 -4.28 11.46 7.37
C ASN A 109 -4.64 10.24 8.22
N ALA A 110 -4.72 9.08 7.58
CA ALA A 110 -4.95 7.81 8.25
C ALA A 110 -4.10 6.71 7.63
N SER A 111 -3.60 5.79 8.47
CA SER A 111 -2.72 4.71 8.02
C SER A 111 -3.17 3.35 8.55
N ILE A 112 -2.86 2.31 7.79
CA ILE A 112 -2.92 0.90 8.21
C ILE A 112 -1.54 0.25 8.09
N GLY A 113 -1.27 -0.73 8.96
CA GLY A 113 0.06 -1.28 9.15
C GLY A 113 1.03 -0.32 9.87
N PRO A 114 2.35 -0.58 9.84
CA PRO A 114 2.98 -1.68 9.14
C PRO A 114 2.70 -3.04 9.78
N VAL A 115 2.88 -4.12 9.01
CA VAL A 115 2.86 -5.51 9.51
C VAL A 115 4.29 -6.00 9.66
N THR A 116 4.68 -6.33 10.89
CA THR A 116 6.02 -6.77 11.28
C THR A 116 6.26 -8.26 11.03
N ALA A 117 7.53 -8.69 11.03
CA ALA A 117 7.90 -10.11 10.95
C ALA A 117 7.26 -10.95 12.07
N ALA A 118 7.18 -10.40 13.28
CA ALA A 118 6.59 -11.07 14.43
C ALA A 118 5.09 -11.28 14.27
N GLU A 119 4.34 -10.29 13.77
CA GLU A 119 2.90 -10.43 13.47
C GLU A 119 2.65 -11.48 12.40
N ARG A 120 3.56 -11.61 11.43
CA ARG A 120 3.55 -12.67 10.42
C ARG A 120 3.97 -14.04 10.96
N ASN A 121 4.35 -14.18 12.23
CA ASN A 121 4.96 -15.40 12.79
C ASN A 121 6.21 -15.87 12.01
N TYR A 122 7.01 -14.92 11.53
CA TYR A 122 8.26 -15.15 10.81
C TYR A 122 8.13 -15.99 9.52
N ILE A 123 6.96 -15.96 8.87
CA ILE A 123 6.72 -16.55 7.55
C ILE A 123 6.41 -15.48 6.51
N THR A 124 6.66 -15.77 5.23
CA THR A 124 6.17 -14.91 4.14
C THR A 124 4.65 -14.90 4.14
N ALA A 125 4.05 -13.74 4.38
CA ALA A 125 2.61 -13.58 4.51
C ALA A 125 2.21 -12.14 4.25
N LEU A 126 0.99 -11.97 3.74
CA LEU A 126 0.26 -10.71 3.77
C LEU A 126 -0.90 -10.86 4.76
N MET A 127 -1.10 -9.86 5.62
CA MET A 127 -2.16 -9.82 6.62
C MET A 127 -3.08 -8.65 6.31
N GLU A 128 -4.39 -8.90 6.30
CA GLU A 128 -5.39 -7.85 6.11
C GLU A 128 -5.34 -6.86 7.26
N GLN A 129 -5.25 -5.58 6.93
CA GLN A 129 -5.33 -4.45 7.85
C GLN A 129 -6.50 -3.57 7.43
N THR A 130 -7.20 -3.00 8.40
CA THR A 130 -8.37 -2.15 8.16
C THR A 130 -8.42 -1.01 9.16
N ALA A 131 -8.76 0.17 8.68
CA ALA A 131 -9.14 1.31 9.50
C ALA A 131 -10.38 1.99 8.91
N THR A 132 -11.11 2.70 9.75
CA THR A 132 -12.30 3.48 9.37
C THR A 132 -12.27 4.84 10.05
N GLY A 133 -12.86 5.84 9.42
CA GLY A 133 -12.97 7.17 10.02
C GLY A 133 -13.93 8.08 9.26
N SER A 134 -13.92 9.36 9.63
CA SER A 134 -14.68 10.41 8.92
C SER A 134 -13.79 11.09 7.90
N VAL A 135 -14.33 11.44 6.74
CA VAL A 135 -13.63 12.27 5.76
C VAL A 135 -13.68 13.71 6.26
N PRO A 136 -12.56 14.43 6.38
CA PRO A 136 -12.58 15.84 6.76
C PRO A 136 -13.43 16.65 5.77
N MET A 137 -14.31 17.51 6.29
CA MET A 137 -15.07 18.47 5.48
C MET A 137 -14.12 19.31 4.63
N GLY A 138 -14.50 19.59 3.39
CA GLY A 138 -13.64 20.33 2.47
C GLY A 138 -12.59 19.50 1.75
N THR A 139 -12.49 18.18 2.01
CA THR A 139 -11.62 17.30 1.21
C THR A 139 -12.03 17.34 -0.26
N ARG A 140 -11.05 17.58 -1.14
CA ARG A 140 -11.20 17.58 -2.61
C ARG A 140 -10.16 16.71 -3.30
N LYS A 141 -9.06 16.39 -2.62
CA LYS A 141 -8.04 15.45 -3.10
C LYS A 141 -7.71 14.45 -2.01
N ILE A 142 -7.45 13.21 -2.42
CA ILE A 142 -6.92 12.19 -1.52
C ILE A 142 -5.70 11.57 -2.17
N SER A 143 -4.57 11.53 -1.47
CA SER A 143 -3.40 10.76 -1.87
C SER A 143 -3.40 9.44 -1.13
N VAL A 144 -3.41 8.32 -1.86
CA VAL A 144 -3.22 6.98 -1.29
C VAL A 144 -1.77 6.58 -1.53
N ARG A 145 -1.01 6.30 -0.46
CA ARG A 145 0.43 6.08 -0.51
C ARG A 145 0.82 4.77 0.15
N ILE A 146 1.57 3.96 -0.58
CA ILE A 146 2.28 2.80 -0.05
C ILE A 146 3.67 3.27 0.36
N ASP A 147 4.09 2.94 1.58
CA ASP A 147 5.46 3.10 2.04
C ASP A 147 6.02 1.72 2.38
N ALA A 148 7.17 1.36 1.80
CA ALA A 148 7.89 0.12 2.06
C ALA A 148 9.23 0.47 2.74
N ALA A 149 9.31 0.19 4.05
CA ALA A 149 10.50 0.46 4.83
C ALA A 149 11.50 -0.70 4.74
N TRP A 150 12.74 -0.39 4.37
CA TRP A 150 13.80 -1.37 4.19
C TRP A 150 14.43 -1.78 5.52
N ALA A 151 14.80 -3.05 5.64
CA ALA A 151 15.62 -3.54 6.74
C ALA A 151 16.87 -4.29 6.25
N SER A 152 16.74 -5.19 5.27
CA SER A 152 17.88 -5.93 4.76
C SER A 152 17.63 -6.58 3.40
N GLY A 153 18.66 -6.69 2.56
CA GLY A 153 18.56 -7.41 1.29
C GLY A 153 17.67 -6.67 0.30
N TYR A 154 16.78 -7.40 -0.39
CA TYR A 154 15.71 -6.81 -1.20
C TYR A 154 14.69 -6.15 -0.26
N ASN A 155 14.11 -5.01 -0.65
CA ASN A 155 13.06 -4.39 0.15
C ASN A 155 11.77 -5.20 0.03
N ASP A 156 11.61 -6.14 0.97
CA ASP A 156 10.52 -7.10 1.02
C ASP A 156 9.27 -6.53 1.75
N GLY A 157 9.10 -5.21 1.77
CA GLY A 157 7.84 -4.59 2.15
C GLY A 157 6.78 -4.85 1.08
N TYR A 158 5.80 -5.70 1.38
CA TYR A 158 4.79 -6.14 0.40
C TYR A 158 3.40 -5.60 0.70
N ALA A 159 2.65 -5.25 -0.35
CA ALA A 159 1.28 -4.79 -0.26
C ALA A 159 0.42 -5.36 -1.40
N ASP A 160 -0.85 -5.66 -1.14
CA ASP A 160 -1.81 -6.08 -2.16
C ASP A 160 -3.26 -5.73 -1.76
N ASN A 161 -4.20 -5.82 -2.71
CA ASN A 161 -5.64 -5.63 -2.49
C ASN A 161 -5.96 -4.36 -1.68
N LEU A 162 -5.36 -3.24 -2.09
CA LEU A 162 -5.53 -1.94 -1.46
C LEU A 162 -6.87 -1.32 -1.87
N SER A 163 -7.60 -0.79 -0.90
CA SER A 163 -8.91 -0.19 -1.15
C SER A 163 -9.18 0.95 -0.18
N LEU A 164 -9.64 2.07 -0.73
CA LEU A 164 -10.21 3.19 -0.01
C LEU A 164 -11.64 3.39 -0.51
N VAL A 165 -12.61 3.22 0.38
CA VAL A 165 -14.03 3.41 0.07
C VAL A 165 -14.55 4.60 0.84
N LEU A 166 -15.15 5.56 0.13
CA LEU A 166 -15.92 6.64 0.74
C LEU A 166 -17.41 6.28 0.73
N THR A 167 -18.07 6.45 1.88
CA THR A 167 -19.51 6.19 2.03
C THR A 167 -20.20 7.46 2.46
N ALA A 168 -21.19 7.90 1.68
CA ALA A 168 -22.06 9.02 2.07
C ALA A 168 -22.89 8.64 3.30
N ASN A 169 -23.17 9.62 4.15
CA ASN A 169 -24.12 9.47 5.26
C ASN A 169 -25.56 9.31 4.77
#